data_AF-A0A964TGD5-F1
#
_entry.id   AF-A0A964TGD5-F1
#
_cell.length_a   1.000
_cell.length_b   1.000
_cell.length_c   1.000
_cell.angle_alpha   90.00
_cell.angle_beta   90.00
_cell.angle_gamma   90.00
#
_symmetry.space_group_name_H-M   'P 1'
#
loop_
_entity.id
_entity.type
_entity.pdbx_description
1 polymer ?
#
loop_
_entity_poly.entity_id
_entity_poly.type
_entity_poly.pdbx_seq_one_letter_code
_entity_poly.pdbx_strand_id
1 'polypeptide(L)'
;MTAARTAIPLCLLIGLSACGAVSEAARPAATPTPVDLPPEQRLVAAIEQEGCVLTRDNLGAVLLRANLTQADLPGLTAALQARGQVEAAGGDSIRILSASCI
;
A
#
# COMPACT_ATOMS: atom_id res chain seq x y z
N MET A 1 -51.32 36.66 -12.44
CA MET A 1 -50.43 37.63 -11.78
C MET A 1 -49.01 37.15 -12.04
N THR A 2 -48.46 37.51 -13.22
CA THR A 2 -47.33 38.45 -13.39
C THR A 2 -45.97 37.76 -13.17
N ALA A 3 -45.37 37.22 -14.24
CA ALA A 3 -44.21 37.77 -15.00
C ALA A 3 -42.88 37.15 -14.53
N ALA A 4 -42.23 36.29 -15.32
CA ALA A 4 -41.33 36.62 -16.43
C ALA A 4 -40.10 37.44 -15.99
N ARG A 5 -38.90 36.81 -16.02
CA ARG A 5 -37.62 37.50 -16.15
C ARG A 5 -36.51 36.58 -16.69
N THR A 6 -36.51 36.55 -18.01
CA THR A 6 -35.41 36.44 -18.97
C THR A 6 -34.01 36.80 -18.45
N ALA A 7 -32.97 36.03 -18.83
CA ALA A 7 -31.81 36.51 -19.60
C ALA A 7 -30.80 35.38 -19.90
N ILE A 8 -30.61 35.16 -21.21
CA ILE A 8 -29.62 34.32 -21.90
C ILE A 8 -28.39 35.24 -22.18
N PRO A 9 -27.34 34.82 -22.90
CA PRO A 9 -26.21 33.91 -22.65
C PRO A 9 -24.88 34.67 -22.48
N LEU A 10 -23.77 33.98 -22.17
CA LEU A 10 -22.44 34.43 -22.61
C LEU A 10 -21.59 33.25 -23.06
N CYS A 11 -21.69 32.96 -24.36
CA CYS A 11 -20.68 32.22 -25.11
C CYS A 11 -19.39 33.06 -25.12
N LEU A 12 -18.32 32.56 -24.49
CA LEU A 12 -16.96 32.99 -24.79
C LEU A 12 -16.07 31.75 -24.97
N LEU A 13 -15.80 31.46 -26.26
CA LEU A 13 -14.53 31.11 -26.90
C LEU A 13 -13.39 30.66 -25.93
N ILE A 14 -12.66 29.58 -26.20
CA ILE A 14 -11.52 29.57 -27.14
C ILE A 14 -11.04 28.11 -27.40
N GLY A 15 -10.98 27.74 -28.68
CA GLY A 15 -9.84 27.10 -29.34
C GLY A 15 -9.22 25.82 -28.77
N LEU A 16 -9.60 24.68 -29.36
CA LEU A 16 -8.89 23.40 -29.34
C LEU A 16 -7.40 23.58 -29.69
N SER A 17 -6.53 23.43 -28.70
CA SER A 17 -5.08 23.26 -28.91
C SER A 17 -4.81 21.79 -29.19
N ALA A 18 -4.59 21.45 -30.46
CA ALA A 18 -4.04 20.18 -30.87
C ALA A 18 -2.51 20.25 -30.71
N CYS A 19 -1.97 19.63 -29.66
CA CYS A 19 -0.56 19.27 -29.59
C CYS A 19 -0.45 17.83 -29.07
N GLY A 20 0.40 17.06 -29.73
CA GLY A 20 0.37 15.61 -29.76
C GLY A 20 0.48 14.92 -28.42
N ALA A 21 -0.34 13.89 -28.22
CA ALA A 21 0.00 12.80 -27.35
C ALA A 21 0.75 11.77 -28.20
N VAL A 22 2.08 11.83 -28.15
CA VAL A 22 2.93 10.71 -28.52
C VAL A 22 2.48 9.57 -27.60
N SER A 23 1.86 8.54 -28.16
CA SER A 23 1.49 7.34 -27.41
C SER A 23 2.78 6.63 -27.05
N GLU A 24 3.33 6.99 -25.89
CA GLU A 24 4.41 6.25 -25.25
C GLU A 24 3.84 4.87 -24.95
N ALA A 25 4.25 3.88 -25.76
CA ALA A 25 3.90 2.49 -25.56
C ALA A 25 4.31 2.12 -24.13
N ALA A 26 3.31 1.99 -23.26
CA ALA A 26 3.49 1.69 -21.85
C ALA A 26 4.33 0.40 -21.75
N ARG A 27 5.60 0.56 -21.43
CA ARG A 27 6.47 -0.56 -21.06
C ARG A 27 5.78 -1.24 -19.88
N PRO A 28 5.58 -2.57 -19.87
CA PRO A 28 5.05 -3.26 -18.71
C PRO A 28 5.95 -2.93 -17.53
N ALA A 29 5.43 -2.17 -16.55
CA ALA A 29 6.12 -1.99 -15.29
C ALA A 29 6.23 -3.39 -14.68
N ALA A 30 7.45 -3.93 -14.63
CA ALA A 30 7.69 -5.19 -13.94
C ALA A 30 7.23 -4.99 -12.49
N THR A 31 6.20 -5.71 -12.09
CA THR A 31 5.76 -5.73 -10.70
C THR A 31 6.92 -6.34 -9.91
N PRO A 32 7.47 -5.64 -8.89
CA PRO A 32 8.57 -6.20 -8.12
C PRO A 32 8.12 -7.55 -7.55
N THR A 33 8.94 -8.58 -7.74
CA THR A 33 8.65 -9.86 -7.11
C THR A 33 8.90 -9.72 -5.61
N PRO A 34 8.21 -10.48 -4.75
CA PRO A 34 8.38 -10.35 -3.30
C PRO A 34 9.84 -10.44 -2.84
N VAL A 35 10.72 -11.15 -3.57
CA VAL A 35 12.15 -11.30 -3.25
C VAL A 35 12.96 -10.01 -3.51
N ASP A 36 12.47 -9.11 -4.35
CA ASP A 36 13.15 -7.83 -4.66
C ASP A 36 12.98 -6.79 -3.54
N LEU A 37 12.07 -7.04 -2.59
CA LEU A 37 11.81 -6.15 -1.47
C LEU A 37 12.81 -6.40 -0.31
N PRO A 38 13.20 -5.34 0.42
CA PRO A 38 13.90 -5.47 1.69
C PRO A 38 13.20 -6.45 2.64
N PRO A 39 13.95 -7.24 3.44
CA PRO A 39 13.39 -8.21 4.39
C PRO A 39 12.24 -7.68 5.26
N GLU A 40 12.37 -6.46 5.76
CA GLU A 40 11.36 -5.79 6.58
C GLU A 40 10.04 -5.59 5.83
N GLN A 41 10.13 -5.13 4.57
CA GLN A 41 8.96 -4.91 3.72
C GLN A 41 8.29 -6.23 3.32
N ARG A 42 9.10 -7.28 3.10
CA ARG A 42 8.57 -8.64 2.88
C ARG A 42 7.80 -9.16 4.09
N LEU A 43 8.33 -8.95 5.29
CA LEU A 43 7.68 -9.34 6.54
C LEU A 43 6.36 -8.59 6.74
N VAL A 44 6.36 -7.26 6.58
CA VAL A 44 5.16 -6.42 6.69
C VAL A 44 4.09 -6.89 5.71
N ALA A 45 4.43 -7.01 4.43
CA ALA A 45 3.49 -7.46 3.41
C ALA A 45 2.94 -8.87 3.72
N ALA A 46 3.78 -9.79 4.22
CA ALA A 46 3.33 -11.14 4.57
C ALA A 46 2.37 -11.17 5.76
N ILE A 47 2.56 -10.30 6.76
CA ILE A 47 1.65 -10.19 7.91
C ILE A 47 0.33 -9.51 7.51
N GLU A 48 0.36 -8.52 6.61
CA GLU A 48 -0.84 -7.91 6.05
C GLU A 48 -1.73 -8.95 5.36
N GLN A 49 -1.15 -9.92 4.65
CA GLN A 49 -1.89 -11.03 4.03
C GLN A 49 -2.48 -12.03 5.05
N GLU A 50 -2.02 -12.03 6.30
CA GLU A 50 -2.50 -12.92 7.37
C GLU A 50 -3.42 -12.19 8.38
N GLY A 51 -3.92 -11.01 8.02
CA GLY A 51 -4.87 -10.27 8.85
C GLY A 51 -4.21 -9.33 9.87
N CYS A 52 -3.04 -8.80 9.55
CA CYS A 52 -2.34 -7.73 10.29
C CYS A 52 -1.76 -8.10 11.65
N VAL A 53 -1.95 -9.34 12.12
CA VAL A 53 -1.41 -9.82 13.40
C VAL A 53 -0.53 -11.03 13.16
N LEU A 54 0.71 -10.97 13.63
CA LEU A 54 1.60 -12.12 13.69
C LEU A 54 1.37 -12.82 15.03
N THR A 55 1.07 -14.11 14.98
CA THR A 55 0.89 -15.01 16.12
C THR A 55 1.78 -16.23 15.97
N ARG A 56 1.82 -17.11 16.98
CA ARG A 56 2.53 -18.39 16.86
C ARG A 56 1.91 -19.32 15.81
N ASP A 57 0.60 -19.21 15.59
CA ASP A 57 -0.15 -20.11 14.70
C ASP A 57 0.13 -19.81 13.22
N ASN A 58 0.30 -18.52 12.86
CA ASN A 58 0.55 -18.10 11.47
C ASN A 58 2.03 -17.81 11.17
N LEU A 59 2.91 -17.87 12.18
CA LEU A 59 4.34 -17.55 12.06
C LEU A 59 5.03 -18.26 10.89
N GLY A 60 4.83 -19.58 10.77
CA GLY A 60 5.45 -20.37 9.71
C GLY A 60 5.00 -19.96 8.31
N ALA A 61 3.70 -19.67 8.15
CA ALA A 61 3.15 -19.22 6.87
C ALA A 61 3.66 -17.82 6.49
N VAL A 62 3.71 -16.90 7.45
CA VAL A 62 4.28 -15.55 7.24
C VAL A 62 5.73 -15.64 6.80
N LEU A 63 6.56 -16.41 7.51
CA LEU A 63 7.98 -16.52 7.18
C LEU A 63 8.22 -17.16 5.82
N LEU A 64 7.46 -18.21 5.49
CA LEU A 64 7.54 -18.84 4.18
C LEU A 64 7.16 -17.86 3.06
N ARG A 65 6.05 -17.11 3.22
CA ARG A 65 5.61 -16.11 2.24
C ARG A 65 6.61 -14.98 2.10
N ALA A 66 7.17 -14.53 3.21
CA ALA A 66 8.18 -13.49 3.23
C ALA A 66 9.55 -14.00 2.71
N ASN A 67 9.73 -15.31 2.49
CA ASN A 67 11.01 -15.95 2.21
C ASN A 67 12.08 -15.58 3.27
N LEU A 68 11.71 -15.78 4.53
CA LEU A 68 12.49 -15.48 5.72
C LEU A 68 12.63 -16.72 6.59
N THR A 69 13.61 -16.71 7.48
CA THR A 69 13.79 -17.73 8.51
C THR A 69 13.36 -17.22 9.88
N GLN A 70 13.15 -18.14 10.82
CA GLN A 70 12.85 -17.77 12.20
C GLN A 70 14.01 -17.01 12.87
N ALA A 71 15.25 -17.21 12.41
CA ALA A 71 16.42 -16.51 12.93
C ALA A 71 16.46 -15.02 12.52
N ASP A 72 15.84 -14.66 11.39
CA ASP A 72 15.76 -13.26 10.93
C ASP A 72 14.78 -12.43 11.76
N LEU A 73 13.77 -13.09 12.32
CA LEU A 73 12.58 -12.48 12.90
C LEU A 73 12.87 -11.52 14.06
N PRO A 74 13.70 -11.87 15.07
CA PRO A 74 13.98 -10.96 16.19
C PRO A 74 14.58 -9.63 15.73
N GLY A 75 15.50 -9.67 14.76
CA GLY A 75 16.13 -8.47 14.22
C GLY A 75 15.16 -7.60 13.43
N LEU A 76 14.32 -8.22 12.60
CA LEU A 76 13.32 -7.51 11.80
C LEU A 76 12.21 -6.89 12.68
N THR A 77 11.71 -7.63 13.67
CA THR A 77 10.71 -7.10 14.61
C THR A 77 11.29 -5.93 15.41
N ALA A 78 12.53 -6.01 15.88
CA ALA A 78 13.18 -4.90 16.57
C ALA A 78 13.33 -3.66 15.69
N ALA A 79 13.71 -3.84 14.41
CA ALA A 79 13.80 -2.75 13.44
C ALA A 79 12.43 -2.08 13.19
N LEU A 80 11.37 -2.88 13.02
CA LEU A 80 10.01 -2.38 12.85
C LEU A 80 9.51 -1.65 14.11
N GLN A 81 9.82 -2.17 15.30
CA GLN A 81 9.49 -1.52 16.58
C GLN A 81 10.16 -0.16 16.71
N ALA A 82 11.45 -0.06 16.39
CA ALA A 82 12.19 1.20 16.43
C ALA A 82 11.60 2.28 15.49
N ARG A 83 10.89 1.86 14.43
CA ARG A 83 10.22 2.74 13.47
C ARG A 83 8.75 3.01 13.82
N GLY A 84 8.23 2.45 14.91
CA GLY A 84 6.82 2.55 15.28
C GLY A 84 5.87 1.87 14.30
N GLN A 85 6.34 0.84 13.58
CA GLN A 85 5.55 0.12 12.57
C GLN A 85 4.91 -1.16 13.10
N VAL A 86 5.13 -1.48 14.38
CA VAL A 86 4.49 -2.61 15.05
C VAL A 86 4.17 -2.28 16.50
N GLU A 87 3.12 -2.89 17.02
CA GLU A 87 2.73 -2.83 18.42
C GLU A 87 2.41 -4.21 18.98
N ALA A 88 2.40 -4.33 20.30
CA ALA A 88 1.97 -5.56 20.96
C ALA A 88 0.46 -5.72 20.84
N ALA A 89 0.01 -6.89 20.37
CA ALA A 89 -1.42 -7.23 20.23
C ALA A 89 -1.93 -8.11 21.39
N GLY A 90 -1.11 -8.29 22.44
CA GLY A 90 -1.37 -9.18 23.57
C GLY A 90 -0.63 -10.52 23.47
N GLY A 91 -0.21 -11.05 24.62
CA GLY A 91 0.63 -12.26 24.68
C GLY A 91 1.92 -12.10 23.88
N ASP A 92 2.25 -13.12 23.08
CA ASP A 92 3.41 -13.14 22.17
C ASP A 92 3.07 -12.63 20.75
N SER A 93 1.95 -11.92 20.57
CA SER A 93 1.48 -11.47 19.25
C SER A 93 1.84 -10.01 18.99
N ILE A 94 2.15 -9.70 17.73
CA ILE A 94 2.41 -8.32 17.28
C ILE A 94 1.44 -7.94 16.16
N ARG A 95 1.05 -6.66 16.11
CA ARG A 95 0.24 -6.07 15.05
C ARG A 95 1.09 -5.13 14.20
N ILE A 96 0.90 -5.15 12.89
CA ILE A 96 1.47 -4.17 11.96
C ILE A 96 0.70 -2.86 12.06
N LEU A 97 1.43 -1.75 12.11
CA LEU A 97 0.93 -0.38 11.99
C LEU A 97 1.26 0.15 10.60
N SER A 98 0.38 -0.11 9.65
CA SER A 98 0.48 0.33 8.25
C SER A 98 -0.87 0.79 7.74
N ALA A 99 -0.91 1.49 6.60
CA ALA A 99 -2.17 1.96 6.01
C ALA A 99 -3.22 0.84 5.79
N SER A 100 -2.80 -0.41 5.66
CA SER A 100 -3.69 -1.57 5.47
C SER A 100 -4.18 -2.20 6.78
N CYS A 101 -3.65 -1.78 7.93
CA CYS A 101 -3.83 -2.45 9.21
C CYS A 101 -4.30 -1.52 10.35
N ILE A 102 -4.93 -0.39 10.01
CA ILE A 102 -5.53 0.61 10.91
C ILE A 102 -7.05 0.71 10.73
#